data_AF-A0A843WCH2-F1
#
_entry.id   AF-A0A843WCH2-F1
#
_cell.length_a   1.000
_cell.length_b   1.000
_cell.length_c   1.000
_cell.angle_alpha   90.00
_cell.angle_beta   90.00
_cell.angle_gamma   90.00
#
_symmetry.space_group_name_H-M   'P 1'
#
loop_
_entity.id
_entity.type
_entity.pdbx_description
1 polymer ?
#
loop_
_entity_poly.entity_id
_entity_poly.type
_entity_poly.pdbx_seq_one_letter_code
_entity_poly.pdbx_strand_id
1 'polypeptide(L)'
;MQTHAHTQAALQAQLEAQQAQGPAQDHGGPSTMERFKRMTPHSFKGESDPLMAESWLRETKKIFRAIRCPDEDKVTLATYMLQERADVWWSSLLRTRFVDGVVGVAWDAFVRLFRARFVP
;
A
#
# COMPACT_ATOMS: atom_id res chain seq x y z
N MET A 1 -15.19 -52.12 25.54
CA MET A 1 -15.91 -50.83 25.69
C MET A 1 -15.00 -49.59 25.74
N GLN A 2 -13.66 -49.68 25.58
CA GLN A 2 -12.77 -48.50 25.73
C GLN A 2 -12.26 -47.88 24.41
N THR A 3 -12.46 -48.53 23.26
CA THR A 3 -11.87 -48.10 21.99
C THR A 3 -12.57 -46.89 21.35
N HIS A 4 -13.89 -46.74 21.54
CA HIS A 4 -14.63 -45.61 20.95
C HIS A 4 -14.31 -44.24 21.55
N ALA A 5 -14.11 -44.17 22.87
CA ALA A 5 -13.81 -42.90 23.54
C ALA A 5 -12.45 -42.33 23.10
N HIS A 6 -11.48 -43.21 22.84
CA HIS A 6 -10.14 -42.80 22.41
C HIS A 6 -10.14 -42.24 20.98
N THR A 7 -10.90 -42.84 20.08
CA THR A 7 -11.03 -42.36 18.69
C THR A 7 -11.73 -41.01 18.61
N GLN A 8 -12.74 -40.77 19.46
CA GLN A 8 -13.47 -39.50 19.45
C GLN A 8 -12.61 -38.34 19.95
N ALA A 9 -11.82 -38.55 21.03
CA ALA A 9 -10.90 -37.54 21.53
C ALA A 9 -9.80 -37.18 20.52
N ALA A 10 -9.27 -38.19 19.80
CA ALA A 10 -8.25 -37.97 18.78
C ALA A 10 -8.78 -37.18 17.58
N LEU A 11 -10.01 -37.48 17.12
CA LEU A 11 -10.63 -36.78 15.99
C LEU A 11 -10.95 -35.32 16.34
N GLN A 12 -11.38 -35.07 17.58
CA GLN A 12 -11.69 -33.72 18.04
C GLN A 12 -10.43 -32.85 18.19
N ALA A 13 -9.36 -33.41 18.75
CA ALA A 13 -8.07 -32.72 18.81
C ALA A 13 -7.51 -32.41 17.40
N GLN A 14 -7.75 -33.28 16.41
CA GLN A 14 -7.37 -33.01 15.01
C GLN A 14 -8.20 -31.89 14.37
N LEU A 15 -9.51 -31.80 14.65
CA LEU A 15 -10.37 -30.72 14.18
C LEU A 15 -9.97 -29.37 14.81
N GLU A 16 -9.66 -29.35 16.10
CA GLU A 16 -9.19 -28.15 16.81
C GLU A 16 -7.81 -27.70 16.29
N ALA A 17 -6.89 -28.65 16.01
CA ALA A 17 -5.61 -28.34 15.40
C ALA A 17 -5.74 -27.80 13.96
N GLN A 18 -6.70 -28.32 13.18
CA GLN A 18 -7.02 -27.79 11.84
C GLN A 18 -7.67 -26.40 11.89
N GLN A 19 -8.46 -26.10 12.93
CA GLN A 19 -9.08 -24.77 13.12
C GLN A 19 -8.10 -23.74 13.70
N ALA A 20 -7.14 -24.16 14.53
CA ALA A 20 -6.06 -23.31 15.03
C ALA A 20 -5.04 -22.96 13.92
N GLN A 21 -4.97 -23.78 12.87
CA GLN A 21 -4.28 -23.49 11.62
C GLN A 21 -5.21 -22.77 10.63
N GLY A 22 -5.74 -21.61 11.02
CA GLY A 22 -6.21 -20.62 10.04
C GLY A 22 -5.03 -20.23 9.12
N PRO A 23 -5.27 -19.65 7.93
CA PRO A 23 -4.16 -19.25 7.06
C PRO A 23 -3.37 -18.17 7.78
N ALA A 24 -2.30 -18.58 8.45
CA ALA A 24 -1.20 -17.72 8.82
C ALA A 24 -0.60 -17.23 7.51
N GLN A 25 -1.22 -16.19 6.95
CA GLN A 25 -0.61 -15.31 5.97
C GLN A 25 0.40 -14.41 6.70
N ASP A 26 1.24 -15.02 7.55
CA ASP A 26 2.51 -14.43 7.92
C ASP A 26 3.41 -14.66 6.71
N HIS A 27 3.28 -13.74 5.75
CA HIS A 27 4.26 -13.62 4.70
C HIS A 27 5.56 -13.28 5.42
N GLY A 28 6.39 -14.28 5.73
CA GLY A 28 7.70 -14.11 6.36
C GLY A 28 8.72 -13.31 5.51
N GLY A 29 8.24 -12.52 4.55
CA GLY A 29 8.98 -11.56 3.76
C GLY A 29 8.52 -10.12 4.05
N PRO A 30 9.37 -9.13 3.75
CA PRO A 30 9.08 -7.73 4.04
C PRO A 30 7.82 -7.24 3.32
N SER A 31 6.99 -6.48 4.03
CA SER A 31 5.79 -5.80 3.52
C SER A 31 6.10 -4.89 2.32
N THR A 32 5.08 -4.52 1.53
CA THR A 32 5.25 -3.58 0.41
C THR A 32 5.89 -2.26 0.88
N MET A 33 5.48 -1.75 2.05
CA MET A 33 6.06 -0.55 2.67
C MET A 33 7.55 -0.71 2.99
N GLU A 34 7.96 -1.82 3.60
CA GLU A 34 9.38 -2.07 3.91
C GLU A 34 10.23 -2.19 2.65
N ARG A 35 9.70 -2.87 1.62
CA ARG A 35 10.34 -2.97 0.31
C ARG A 35 10.46 -1.59 -0.35
N PHE A 36 9.42 -0.77 -0.25
CA PHE A 36 9.41 0.60 -0.76
C PHE A 36 10.44 1.49 -0.05
N LYS A 37 10.47 1.50 1.29
CA LYS A 37 11.44 2.28 2.07
C LYS A 37 12.89 1.89 1.78
N ARG A 38 13.16 0.60 1.54
CA ARG A 38 14.49 0.10 1.18
C ARG A 38 14.99 0.62 -0.18
N MET A 39 14.10 1.06 -1.07
CA MET A 39 14.47 1.72 -2.33
C MET A 39 14.83 3.19 -2.16
N THR A 40 14.82 3.71 -0.92
CA THR A 40 15.12 5.11 -0.56
C THR A 40 14.41 6.10 -1.49
N PRO A 41 13.07 6.06 -1.55
CA PRO A 41 12.30 6.92 -2.43
C PRO A 41 12.57 8.39 -2.11
N HIS A 42 12.68 9.22 -3.14
CA HIS A 42 12.81 10.66 -2.97
C HIS A 42 11.45 11.27 -2.62
N SER A 43 11.44 12.21 -1.67
CA SER A 43 10.27 13.02 -1.36
C SER A 43 10.00 14.06 -2.44
N PHE A 44 8.75 14.51 -2.57
CA PHE A 44 8.37 15.63 -3.41
C PHE A 44 7.72 16.72 -2.58
N LYS A 45 8.34 17.90 -2.56
CA LYS A 45 7.88 19.03 -1.74
C LYS A 45 6.80 19.84 -2.42
N GLY A 46 6.56 19.58 -3.69
CA GLY A 46 5.69 20.40 -4.52
C GLY A 46 6.47 21.53 -5.15
N GLU A 47 7.61 21.25 -5.76
CA GLU A 47 8.43 22.18 -6.54
C GLU A 47 7.59 22.83 -7.65
N SER A 48 7.97 24.03 -8.11
CA SER A 48 7.26 24.73 -9.19
C SER A 48 7.72 24.33 -10.59
N ASP A 49 8.85 23.62 -10.70
CA ASP A 49 9.37 23.12 -11.97
C ASP A 49 8.58 21.86 -12.40
N PRO A 50 7.89 21.90 -13.56
CA PRO A 50 7.15 20.75 -14.08
C PRO A 50 8.02 19.53 -14.35
N LEU A 51 9.29 19.72 -14.73
CA LEU A 51 10.22 18.64 -15.02
C LEU A 51 10.61 17.88 -13.75
N MET A 52 10.68 18.57 -12.60
CA MET A 52 10.90 17.94 -11.30
C MET A 52 9.70 17.08 -10.90
N ALA A 53 8.48 17.57 -11.10
CA ALA A 53 7.26 16.81 -10.82
C ALA A 53 7.14 15.55 -11.70
N GLU A 54 7.40 15.66 -13.01
CA GLU A 54 7.42 14.48 -13.90
C GLU A 54 8.55 13.51 -13.56
N SER A 55 9.73 14.02 -13.22
CA SER A 55 10.86 13.18 -12.83
C SER A 55 10.56 12.41 -11.56
N TRP A 56 10.02 13.07 -10.53
CA TRP A 56 9.60 12.40 -9.30
C TRP A 56 8.56 11.31 -9.58
N LEU A 57 7.53 11.61 -10.38
CA LEU A 57 6.49 10.63 -10.71
C LEU A 57 7.07 9.42 -11.48
N ARG A 58 8.00 9.67 -12.40
CA ARG A 58 8.69 8.62 -13.17
C ARG A 58 9.53 7.72 -12.26
N GLU A 59 10.31 8.29 -11.33
CA GLU A 59 11.11 7.52 -10.40
C GLU A 59 10.24 6.71 -9.43
N THR A 60 9.16 7.28 -8.90
CA THR A 60 8.17 6.56 -8.08
C THR A 60 7.57 5.36 -8.82
N LYS A 61 7.18 5.55 -10.09
CA LYS A 61 6.69 4.44 -10.95
C LYS A 61 7.75 3.36 -11.19
N LYS A 62 9.04 3.72 -11.30
CA LYS A 62 10.13 2.73 -11.41
C LYS A 62 10.24 1.89 -10.15
N ILE A 63 10.19 2.52 -8.97
CA ILE A 63 10.22 1.82 -7.68
C ILE A 63 9.05 0.84 -7.58
N PHE A 64 7.84 1.27 -7.92
CA PHE A 64 6.66 0.39 -7.91
C PHE A 64 6.82 -0.84 -8.80
N ARG A 65 7.40 -0.69 -9.99
CA ARG A 65 7.70 -1.84 -10.86
C ARG A 65 8.75 -2.76 -10.23
N ALA A 66 9.82 -2.19 -9.69
CA ALA A 66 10.91 -2.96 -9.07
C ALA A 66 10.43 -3.80 -7.88
N ILE A 67 9.56 -3.24 -7.04
CA ILE A 67 8.98 -3.95 -5.90
C ILE A 67 7.68 -4.68 -6.24
N ARG A 68 7.25 -4.75 -7.51
CA ARG A 68 5.95 -5.35 -7.88
C ARG A 68 4.82 -4.88 -6.95
N CYS A 69 4.74 -3.55 -6.76
CA CYS A 69 3.78 -2.93 -5.85
C CYS A 69 2.34 -3.24 -6.27
N PRO A 70 1.50 -3.78 -5.37
CA PRO A 70 0.07 -3.91 -5.60
C PRO A 70 -0.57 -2.56 -5.92
N ASP A 71 -1.63 -2.56 -6.73
CA ASP A 71 -2.27 -1.32 -7.19
C ASP A 71 -2.92 -0.55 -6.04
N GLU A 72 -3.48 -1.28 -5.07
CA GLU A 72 -4.10 -0.77 -3.84
C GLU A 72 -3.12 -0.01 -2.94
N ASP A 73 -1.83 -0.34 -2.98
CA ASP A 73 -0.79 0.26 -2.15
C ASP A 73 -0.18 1.53 -2.78
N LYS A 74 -0.28 1.68 -4.11
CA LYS A 74 0.48 2.70 -4.87
C LYS A 74 0.19 4.12 -4.42
N VAL A 75 -1.08 4.47 -4.24
CA VAL A 75 -1.43 5.85 -3.85
C VAL A 75 -0.92 6.12 -2.44
N THR A 76 -1.18 5.23 -1.49
CA THR A 76 -0.69 5.34 -0.11
C THR A 76 0.81 5.55 -0.05
N LEU A 77 1.59 4.73 -0.76
CA LEU A 77 3.06 4.83 -0.79
C LEU A 77 3.55 6.10 -1.48
N ALA A 78 2.94 6.52 -2.58
CA ALA A 78 3.32 7.75 -3.26
C ALA A 78 3.02 8.98 -2.40
N THR A 79 1.85 8.99 -1.74
CA THR A 79 1.41 10.13 -0.92
C THR A 79 2.19 10.23 0.38
N TYR A 80 2.70 9.10 0.90
CA TYR A 80 3.64 9.08 2.02
C TYR A 80 4.94 9.85 1.73
N MET A 81 5.32 9.99 0.45
CA MET A 81 6.51 10.72 0.02
C MET A 81 6.24 12.19 -0.32
N LEU A 82 4.99 12.65 -0.25
CA LEU A 82 4.68 14.06 -0.43
C LEU A 82 5.04 14.83 0.84
N GLN A 83 5.57 16.03 0.65
CA GLN A 83 5.96 16.92 1.73
C GLN A 83 5.49 18.34 1.42
N GLU A 84 5.47 19.18 2.45
CA GLU A 84 5.24 20.63 2.35
C GLU A 84 4.01 20.96 1.47
N ARG A 85 4.21 21.70 0.36
CA ARG A 85 3.13 22.15 -0.51
C ARG A 85 2.36 20.98 -1.14
N ALA A 86 3.04 19.89 -1.46
CA ALA A 86 2.40 18.73 -2.06
C ALA A 86 1.54 17.95 -1.05
N ASP A 87 2.02 17.79 0.18
CA ASP A 87 1.25 17.13 1.25
C ASP A 87 0.01 17.94 1.64
N VAL A 88 0.15 19.27 1.80
CA VAL A 88 -0.98 20.17 2.08
C VAL A 88 -2.04 20.10 0.98
N TRP A 89 -1.61 20.11 -0.29
CA TRP A 89 -2.53 19.96 -1.42
C TRP A 89 -3.26 18.62 -1.38
N TRP A 90 -2.54 17.51 -1.20
CA TRP A 90 -3.13 16.18 -1.21
C TRP A 90 -4.13 16.00 -0.06
N SER A 91 -3.75 16.42 1.14
CA SER A 91 -4.61 16.41 2.32
C SER A 91 -5.89 17.24 2.13
N SER A 92 -5.80 18.39 1.47
CA SER A 92 -6.96 19.20 1.13
C SER A 92 -7.87 18.53 0.09
N LEU A 93 -7.26 17.90 -0.92
CA LEU A 93 -7.99 17.20 -1.97
C LEU A 93 -8.73 15.97 -1.41
N LEU A 94 -8.12 15.21 -0.49
CA LEU A 94 -8.79 14.12 0.20
C LEU A 94 -10.04 14.62 0.95
N ARG A 95 -9.90 15.65 1.79
CA ARG A 95 -11.04 16.20 2.56
C ARG A 95 -12.19 16.72 1.69
N THR A 96 -11.90 17.24 0.50
CA THR A 96 -12.91 17.91 -0.34
C THR A 96 -13.51 16.99 -1.39
N ARG A 97 -12.78 15.97 -1.86
CA ARG A 97 -13.17 15.16 -3.02
C ARG A 97 -13.30 13.67 -2.72
N PHE A 98 -12.68 13.17 -1.65
CA PHE A 98 -12.64 11.74 -1.33
C PHE A 98 -13.10 11.52 0.12
N VAL A 99 -14.40 11.29 0.31
CA VAL A 99 -15.03 11.12 1.63
C VAL A 99 -14.40 9.97 2.42
N ASP A 100 -13.97 8.91 1.74
CA ASP A 100 -13.31 7.74 2.33
C ASP A 100 -11.77 7.89 2.45
N GLY A 101 -11.25 9.10 2.24
CA GLY A 101 -9.82 9.40 2.29
C GLY A 101 -9.05 8.78 1.12
N VAL A 102 -7.83 8.30 1.39
CA VAL A 102 -6.96 7.71 0.36
C VAL A 102 -7.47 6.35 -0.15
N VAL A 103 -8.30 5.68 0.66
CA VAL A 103 -8.85 4.36 0.35
C VAL A 103 -9.78 4.47 -0.85
N GLY A 104 -9.53 3.66 -1.88
CA GLY A 104 -10.34 3.65 -3.11
C GLY A 104 -9.92 4.68 -4.16
N VAL A 105 -8.91 5.52 -3.91
CA VAL A 105 -8.33 6.34 -4.97
C VAL A 105 -7.52 5.46 -5.93
N ALA A 106 -7.99 5.29 -7.16
CA ALA A 106 -7.23 4.60 -8.19
C ALA A 106 -5.93 5.34 -8.54
N TRP A 107 -4.85 4.60 -8.76
CA TRP A 107 -3.53 5.16 -9.11
C TRP A 107 -3.60 6.12 -10.30
N ASP A 108 -4.34 5.80 -11.36
CA ASP A 108 -4.47 6.66 -12.53
C ASP A 108 -5.20 7.98 -12.23
N ALA A 109 -6.15 7.95 -11.28
CA ALA A 109 -6.80 9.17 -10.82
C ALA A 109 -5.80 10.06 -10.06
N PHE A 110 -4.99 9.48 -9.18
CA PHE A 110 -3.89 10.20 -8.51
C PHE A 110 -2.94 10.82 -9.53
N VAL A 111 -2.44 10.05 -10.52
CA VAL A 111 -1.51 10.55 -11.54
C VAL A 111 -2.09 11.74 -12.30
N ARG A 112 -3.36 11.65 -12.72
CA ARG A 112 -4.04 12.73 -13.43
C ARG A 112 -4.14 14.00 -12.57
N LEU A 113 -4.53 13.85 -11.30
CA LEU A 113 -4.68 14.96 -10.37
C LEU A 113 -3.32 15.61 -10.03
N PHE A 114 -2.30 14.79 -9.81
CA PHE A 114 -0.94 15.23 -9.55
C PHE A 114 -0.38 16.05 -10.72
N ARG A 115 -0.50 15.52 -11.94
CA ARG A 115 -0.06 16.24 -13.15
C ARG A 115 -0.81 17.54 -13.33
N ALA A 116 -2.14 17.54 -13.23
CA ALA A 116 -2.94 18.76 -13.33
C ALA A 116 -2.54 19.83 -12.29
N ARG A 117 -1.97 19.44 -11.15
CA ARG A 117 -1.55 20.36 -10.09
C ARG A 117 -0.13 20.90 -10.25
N PHE A 118 0.80 20.08 -10.73
CA PHE A 118 2.25 20.37 -10.71
C PHE A 118 2.92 20.36 -12.08
N VAL A 119 2.19 19.99 -13.14
CA VAL A 119 2.65 19.96 -14.53
C VAL A 119 1.66 20.80 -15.37
N PRO A 120 1.88 22.11 -15.48
CA PRO A 120 1.07 23.03 -16.28
C PRO A 120 1.26 22.82 -17.79
#